data_AF-A0A4Q3WX04-F1
#
_entry.id   AF-A0A4Q3WX04-F1
#
_cell.length_a   1.000
_cell.length_b   1.000
_cell.length_c   1.000
_cell.angle_alpha   90.00
_cell.angle_beta   90.00
_cell.angle_gamma   90.00
#
_symmetry.space_group_name_H-M   'P 1'
#
loop_
_entity.id
_entity.type
_entity.pdbx_description
1 polymer ?
#
loop_
_entity_poly.entity_id
_entity_poly.type
_entity_poly.pdbx_seq_one_letter_code
_entity_poly.pdbx_strand_id
1 'polypeptide(L)'
;MRNLIKPLLLVSVLATSVSGVFAAPGEKYPQTKTRVLSTTEVANLNTAQRRYAINEIYARHGLLFGDMEIRRNFLKFNWYKPQPGQSMAVTKSKFTRIERQNVERLGLARELEQASTKADDYEAPSVAADYHSPYAGTSKAWKGEHFPETRLVRLDFNEVLAMSDSQKRYAINEIYARRGYLFQEMALRKQFLGSSWYKPKPGRSMKTVASTLTAIEKANLSTLTAARAAN
;
A
#
# COMPACT_ATOMS: atom_id res chain seq x y z
N MET A 1 -18.28 -39.47 -28.16
CA MET A 1 -18.38 -38.74 -26.88
C MET A 1 -17.28 -39.26 -25.95
N ARG A 2 -16.24 -38.48 -25.69
CA ARG A 2 -15.22 -38.79 -24.67
C ARG A 2 -14.92 -37.50 -23.91
N ASN A 3 -15.27 -37.52 -22.63
CA ASN A 3 -15.05 -36.44 -21.67
C ASN A 3 -13.55 -36.26 -21.42
N LEU A 4 -12.99 -35.09 -21.77
CA LEU A 4 -11.67 -34.69 -21.32
C LEU A 4 -11.78 -34.04 -19.94
N ILE A 5 -11.40 -34.79 -18.91
CA ILE A 5 -11.12 -34.25 -17.57
C ILE A 5 -9.78 -33.52 -17.66
N LYS A 6 -9.79 -32.19 -17.53
CA LYS A 6 -8.56 -31.38 -17.41
C LYS A 6 -7.92 -31.65 -16.04
N PRO A 7 -6.63 -32.02 -15.95
CA PRO A 7 -5.98 -32.19 -14.66
C PRO A 7 -5.70 -30.81 -14.05
N LEU A 8 -6.14 -30.62 -12.81
CA LEU A 8 -5.80 -29.47 -11.98
C LEU A 8 -4.34 -29.63 -11.52
N LEU A 9 -3.40 -28.98 -12.21
CA LEU A 9 -1.99 -28.95 -11.83
C LEU A 9 -1.83 -28.13 -10.54
N LEU A 10 -1.65 -28.85 -9.42
CA LEU A 10 -1.14 -28.29 -8.17
C LEU A 10 0.32 -27.87 -8.40
N VAL A 11 0.56 -26.59 -8.72
CA VAL A 11 1.92 -26.05 -8.77
C VAL A 11 2.45 -25.96 -7.34
N SER A 12 3.15 -27.00 -6.91
CA SER A 12 4.00 -26.97 -5.72
C SER A 12 5.19 -26.08 -6.05
N VAL A 13 5.18 -24.85 -5.53
CA VAL A 13 6.34 -23.96 -5.59
C VAL A 13 7.46 -24.62 -4.79
N LEU A 14 8.48 -25.15 -5.47
CA LEU A 14 9.71 -25.61 -4.85
C LEU A 14 10.36 -24.42 -4.13
N ALA A 15 10.36 -24.50 -2.80
CA ALA A 15 11.25 -23.69 -1.98
C ALA A 15 12.67 -24.20 -2.24
N THR A 16 13.48 -23.43 -2.96
CA THR A 16 14.93 -23.64 -3.00
C THR A 16 15.47 -23.40 -1.60
N SER A 17 15.81 -24.50 -0.92
CA SER A 17 16.32 -24.53 0.44
C SER A 17 17.73 -23.96 0.49
N VAL A 18 17.85 -22.73 1.00
CA VAL A 18 19.08 -22.26 1.63
C VAL A 18 19.01 -22.67 3.11
N SER A 19 20.07 -23.32 3.58
CA SER A 19 20.23 -24.07 4.82
C SER A 19 19.52 -23.48 6.06
N GLY A 20 18.76 -24.32 6.77
CA GLY A 20 18.62 -24.24 8.23
C GLY A 20 17.38 -23.57 8.84
N VAL A 21 16.24 -23.48 8.15
CA VAL A 21 14.96 -23.16 8.81
C VAL A 21 13.97 -24.29 8.56
N PHE A 22 13.89 -25.24 9.49
CA PHE A 22 12.82 -26.23 9.47
C PHE A 22 11.49 -25.48 9.64
N ALA A 23 10.67 -25.45 8.58
CA ALA A 23 9.31 -24.99 8.68
C ALA A 23 8.58 -25.86 9.70
N ALA A 24 7.97 -25.25 10.72
CA ALA A 24 7.12 -26.02 11.63
C ALA A 24 5.93 -26.60 10.82
N PRO A 25 5.36 -27.76 11.20
CA PRO A 25 4.22 -28.32 10.49
C PRO A 25 3.12 -27.28 10.26
N GLY A 26 2.76 -27.05 8.99
CA GLY A 26 1.77 -26.04 8.58
C GLY A 26 2.28 -24.63 8.28
N GLU A 27 3.54 -24.33 8.58
CA GLU A 27 4.19 -23.08 8.19
C GLU A 27 4.48 -23.11 6.68
N LYS A 28 3.85 -22.22 5.91
CA LYS A 28 3.97 -22.16 4.45
C LYS A 28 4.91 -21.07 3.98
N TYR A 29 5.13 -20.04 4.81
CA TYR A 29 5.96 -18.89 4.46
C TYR A 29 7.02 -18.59 5.54
N PRO A 30 7.85 -19.58 5.94
CA PRO A 30 8.86 -19.41 6.98
C PRO A 30 9.87 -18.31 6.65
N GLN A 31 10.18 -18.07 5.38
CA GLN A 31 11.09 -17.02 4.91
C GLN A 31 10.66 -15.60 5.35
N THR A 32 9.39 -15.40 5.70
CA THR A 32 8.87 -14.09 6.12
C THR A 32 9.42 -13.59 7.46
N LYS A 33 10.03 -14.45 8.29
CA LYS A 33 10.77 -14.02 9.50
C LYS A 33 12.26 -13.77 9.27
N THR A 34 12.83 -14.27 8.18
CA THR A 34 14.29 -14.27 7.97
C THR A 34 14.77 -13.31 6.89
N ARG A 35 13.93 -12.97 5.91
CA ARG A 35 14.27 -11.99 4.88
C ARG A 35 13.05 -11.25 4.34
N VAL A 36 13.30 -10.11 3.71
CA VAL A 36 12.28 -9.33 3.01
C VAL A 36 11.97 -9.99 1.68
N LEU A 37 10.69 -10.20 1.37
CA LEU A 37 10.23 -10.71 0.08
C LEU A 37 10.48 -9.68 -1.02
N SER A 38 11.02 -10.15 -2.14
CA SER A 38 11.17 -9.34 -3.36
C SER A 38 9.80 -9.00 -3.95
N THR A 39 9.76 -7.98 -4.82
CA THR A 39 8.54 -7.59 -5.54
C THR A 39 7.98 -8.75 -6.37
N THR A 40 8.87 -9.49 -7.06
CA THR A 40 8.50 -10.64 -7.88
C THR A 40 7.89 -11.77 -7.05
N GLU A 41 8.48 -12.10 -5.90
CA GLU A 41 7.91 -13.11 -5.01
C GLU A 41 6.51 -12.74 -4.54
N VAL A 42 6.29 -11.48 -4.15
CA VAL A 42 4.97 -11.00 -3.70
C VAL A 42 3.95 -10.99 -4.84
N ALA A 43 4.37 -10.65 -6.06
CA ALA A 43 3.52 -10.63 -7.25
C ALA A 43 3.08 -12.04 -7.68
N ASN A 44 3.96 -13.04 -7.51
CA ASN A 44 3.67 -14.44 -7.85
C ASN A 44 2.71 -15.13 -6.87
N LEU A 45 2.44 -14.53 -5.71
CA LEU A 45 1.40 -15.02 -4.79
C LEU A 45 0.03 -14.55 -5.25
N ASN A 46 -1.01 -15.37 -5.13
CA ASN A 46 -2.39 -14.91 -5.27
C ASN A 46 -2.90 -14.25 -3.97
N THR A 47 -4.09 -13.66 -3.99
CA THR A 47 -4.69 -12.97 -2.83
C THR A 47 -4.77 -13.87 -1.59
N ALA A 48 -5.16 -15.14 -1.75
CA ALA A 48 -5.33 -16.09 -0.66
C ALA A 48 -3.97 -16.47 -0.03
N GLN A 49 -2.96 -16.69 -0.87
CA GLN A 49 -1.57 -16.93 -0.44
C GLN A 49 -1.00 -15.72 0.33
N ARG A 50 -1.21 -14.50 -0.17
CA ARG A 50 -0.82 -13.28 0.54
C ARG A 50 -1.54 -13.15 1.89
N ARG A 51 -2.85 -13.44 1.95
CA ARG A 51 -3.64 -13.43 3.20
C ARG A 51 -3.09 -14.45 4.20
N TYR A 52 -2.79 -15.67 3.74
CA TYR A 52 -2.23 -16.72 4.59
C TYR A 52 -0.86 -16.32 5.14
N ALA A 53 0.05 -15.81 4.30
CA ALA A 53 1.37 -15.36 4.73
C ALA A 53 1.31 -14.24 5.79
N ILE A 54 0.40 -13.26 5.62
CA ILE A 54 0.17 -12.22 6.64
C ILE A 54 -0.34 -12.85 7.94
N ASN A 55 -1.36 -13.70 7.86
CA ASN A 55 -1.95 -14.33 9.04
C ASN A 55 -0.93 -15.22 9.76
N GLU A 56 -0.07 -15.94 9.05
CA GLU A 56 0.99 -16.75 9.63
C GLU A 56 1.95 -15.90 10.49
N ILE A 57 2.33 -14.71 10.02
CA ILE A 57 3.13 -13.76 10.81
C ILE A 57 2.38 -13.36 12.08
N TYR A 58 1.11 -12.95 11.98
CA TYR A 58 0.31 -12.63 13.18
C TYR A 58 0.15 -13.81 14.14
N ALA A 59 -0.01 -15.02 13.61
CA ALA A 59 -0.18 -16.25 14.39
C ALA A 59 1.07 -16.58 15.20
N ARG A 60 2.28 -16.41 14.63
CA ARG A 60 3.56 -16.59 15.36
C ARG A 60 3.66 -15.67 16.59
N HIS A 61 3.02 -14.51 16.53
CA HIS A 61 3.00 -13.52 17.62
C HIS A 61 1.75 -13.61 18.52
N GLY A 62 0.97 -14.69 18.40
CA GLY A 62 -0.11 -15.03 19.31
C GLY A 62 -1.45 -14.34 19.05
N LEU A 63 -1.67 -13.68 17.90
CA LEU A 63 -2.97 -13.07 17.62
C LEU A 63 -4.09 -14.11 17.66
N LEU A 64 -5.09 -13.91 18.52
CA LEU A 64 -6.34 -14.66 18.47
C LEU A 64 -7.22 -14.11 17.33
N PHE A 65 -7.33 -14.83 16.22
CA PHE A 65 -8.13 -14.37 15.07
C PHE A 65 -9.62 -14.35 15.40
N GLY A 66 -10.32 -13.23 15.17
CA GLY A 66 -11.78 -13.15 15.32
C GLY A 66 -12.52 -14.00 14.28
N ASP A 67 -11.97 -14.10 13.07
CA ASP A 67 -12.47 -14.96 12.00
C ASP A 67 -12.29 -16.44 12.38
N MET A 68 -13.41 -17.17 12.49
CA MET A 68 -13.41 -18.58 12.89
C MET A 68 -12.70 -19.49 11.89
N GLU A 69 -12.78 -19.20 10.59
CA GLU A 69 -12.14 -20.02 9.56
C GLU A 69 -10.61 -19.88 9.67
N ILE A 70 -10.11 -18.66 9.78
CA ILE A 70 -8.67 -18.41 10.01
C ILE A 70 -8.24 -19.06 11.31
N ARG A 71 -9.00 -18.88 12.40
CA ARG A 71 -8.67 -19.44 13.71
C ARG A 71 -8.56 -20.97 13.65
N ARG A 72 -9.57 -21.66 13.12
CA ARG A 72 -9.54 -23.14 12.97
C ARG A 72 -8.36 -23.59 12.12
N ASN A 73 -8.03 -22.85 11.06
CA ASN A 73 -6.90 -23.15 10.20
C ASN A 73 -5.55 -23.16 10.95
N PHE A 74 -5.35 -22.28 11.94
CA PHE A 74 -4.10 -22.23 12.71
C PHE A 74 -4.13 -23.04 14.02
N LEU A 75 -5.30 -23.25 14.66
CA LEU A 75 -5.43 -24.00 15.92
C LEU A 75 -4.92 -25.43 15.85
N LYS A 76 -4.90 -26.04 14.66
CA LYS A 76 -4.35 -27.38 14.44
C LYS A 76 -2.83 -27.46 14.52
N PHE A 77 -2.13 -26.32 14.61
CA PHE A 77 -0.68 -26.28 14.63
C PHE A 77 -0.15 -26.04 16.04
N ASN A 78 0.72 -26.93 16.52
CA ASN A 78 1.24 -26.90 17.89
C ASN A 78 1.99 -25.60 18.24
N TRP A 79 2.57 -24.93 17.26
CA TRP A 79 3.31 -23.68 17.42
C TRP A 79 2.40 -22.44 17.56
N TYR A 80 1.13 -22.51 17.14
CA TYR A 80 0.20 -21.40 17.31
C TYR A 80 -0.34 -21.38 18.74
N LYS A 81 0.05 -20.36 19.51
CA LYS A 81 -0.39 -20.15 20.90
C LYS A 81 -1.18 -18.83 20.98
N PRO A 82 -2.50 -18.84 20.73
CA PRO A 82 -3.31 -17.62 20.76
C PRO A 82 -3.32 -16.99 22.16
N GLN A 83 -3.24 -15.66 22.22
CA GLN A 83 -3.27 -14.85 23.43
C GLN A 83 -4.60 -14.05 23.47
N PRO A 84 -5.60 -14.51 24.24
CA PRO A 84 -6.85 -13.77 24.40
C PRO A 84 -6.61 -12.33 24.88
N GLY A 85 -7.40 -11.38 24.37
CA GLY A 85 -7.28 -9.96 24.71
C GLY A 85 -6.16 -9.20 23.98
N GLN A 86 -5.27 -9.87 23.25
CA GLN A 86 -4.24 -9.20 22.45
C GLN A 86 -4.85 -8.57 21.18
N SER A 87 -4.71 -7.26 21.01
CA SER A 87 -5.16 -6.56 19.80
C SER A 87 -4.17 -6.72 18.65
N MET A 88 -4.65 -6.56 17.41
CA MET A 88 -3.78 -6.55 16.22
C MET A 88 -2.67 -5.50 16.31
N ALA A 89 -2.94 -4.34 16.92
CA ALA A 89 -1.96 -3.28 17.11
C ALA A 89 -0.83 -3.73 18.06
N VAL A 90 -1.20 -4.35 19.19
CA VAL A 90 -0.23 -4.90 20.15
C VAL A 90 0.57 -6.03 19.50
N THR A 91 -0.07 -6.95 18.77
CA THR A 91 0.66 -8.00 18.03
C THR A 91 1.64 -7.40 17.01
N LYS A 92 1.20 -6.42 16.21
CA LYS A 92 2.04 -5.77 15.19
C LYS A 92 3.25 -5.03 15.80
N SER A 93 3.13 -4.53 17.03
CA SER A 93 4.24 -3.90 17.73
C SER A 93 5.40 -4.87 18.04
N LYS A 94 5.10 -6.16 18.18
CA LYS A 94 6.09 -7.22 18.46
C LYS A 94 6.84 -7.72 17.22
N PHE A 95 6.39 -7.34 16.01
CA PHE A 95 7.01 -7.78 14.77
C PHE A 95 8.48 -7.34 14.69
N THR A 96 9.32 -8.15 14.07
CA THR A 96 10.65 -7.72 13.65
C THR A 96 10.55 -6.68 12.53
N ARG A 97 11.67 -6.01 12.23
CA ARG A 97 11.75 -5.13 11.03
C ARG A 97 11.41 -5.89 9.75
N ILE A 98 11.86 -7.13 9.63
CA ILE A 98 11.64 -7.99 8.46
C ILE A 98 10.16 -8.33 8.32
N GLU A 99 9.52 -8.80 9.39
CA GLU A 99 8.10 -9.15 9.38
C GLU A 99 7.21 -7.95 9.08
N ARG A 100 7.51 -6.77 9.64
CA ARG A 100 6.78 -5.53 9.31
C ARG A 100 6.85 -5.24 7.81
N GLN A 101 8.04 -5.29 7.23
CA GLN A 101 8.22 -5.02 5.79
C GLN A 101 7.49 -6.05 4.92
N ASN A 102 7.48 -7.33 5.33
CA ASN A 102 6.75 -8.37 4.61
C ASN A 102 5.24 -8.20 4.70
N VAL A 103 4.69 -7.90 5.89
CA VAL A 103 3.25 -7.62 6.06
C VAL A 103 2.84 -6.39 5.23
N GLU A 104 3.66 -5.34 5.21
CA GLU A 104 3.41 -4.14 4.40
C GLU A 104 3.39 -4.46 2.90
N ARG A 105 4.38 -5.20 2.38
CA ARG A 105 4.46 -5.59 0.96
C ARG A 105 3.30 -6.50 0.55
N LEU A 106 3.01 -7.53 1.35
CA LEU A 106 1.92 -8.47 1.10
C LEU A 106 0.56 -7.77 1.18
N GLY A 107 0.37 -6.90 2.17
CA GLY A 107 -0.85 -6.10 2.32
C GLY A 107 -1.05 -5.15 1.15
N LEU A 108 0.03 -4.46 0.73
CA LEU A 108 -0.02 -3.55 -0.40
C LEU A 108 -0.41 -4.28 -1.69
N ALA A 109 0.22 -5.41 -2.00
CA ALA A 109 -0.12 -6.17 -3.19
C ALA A 109 -1.60 -6.63 -3.20
N ARG A 110 -2.17 -6.97 -2.04
CA ARG A 110 -3.61 -7.30 -1.94
C ARG A 110 -4.51 -6.10 -2.23
N GLU A 111 -4.22 -4.93 -1.65
CA GLU A 111 -5.03 -3.72 -1.90
C GLU A 111 -4.83 -3.16 -3.32
N LEU A 112 -3.66 -3.40 -3.92
CA LEU A 112 -3.40 -3.10 -5.33
C LEU A 112 -4.29 -3.94 -6.26
N GLU A 113 -4.36 -5.25 -6.01
CA GLU A 113 -5.19 -6.17 -6.78
C GLU A 113 -6.70 -5.87 -6.62
N GLN A 114 -7.19 -5.65 -5.41
CA GLN A 114 -8.63 -5.37 -5.16
C GLN A 114 -9.13 -4.08 -5.80
N ALA A 115 -8.28 -3.05 -5.89
CA ALA A 115 -8.64 -1.82 -6.56
C ALA A 115 -8.66 -1.98 -8.09
N SER A 116 -7.89 -2.93 -8.65
CA SER A 116 -7.88 -3.16 -10.11
C SER A 116 -9.17 -3.78 -10.64
N THR A 117 -9.89 -4.50 -9.77
CA THR A 117 -11.11 -5.22 -10.11
C THR A 117 -12.38 -4.39 -9.91
N LYS A 118 -12.29 -3.26 -9.20
CA LYS A 118 -13.37 -2.26 -9.19
C LYS A 118 -13.21 -1.47 -10.48
N ALA A 119 -14.10 -1.71 -11.44
CA ALA A 119 -14.09 -1.01 -12.71
C ALA A 119 -14.45 0.45 -12.44
N ASP A 120 -13.54 1.36 -12.79
CA ASP A 120 -13.72 2.79 -12.59
C ASP A 120 -14.22 3.40 -13.91
N ASP A 121 -15.47 3.88 -13.95
CA ASP A 121 -15.97 4.85 -14.96
C ASP A 121 -15.33 6.25 -14.76
N TYR A 122 -14.37 6.35 -13.84
CA TYR A 122 -13.73 7.59 -13.45
C TYR A 122 -12.52 7.86 -14.35
N GLU A 123 -12.66 8.86 -15.21
CA GLU A 123 -11.55 9.40 -16.00
C GLU A 123 -10.62 10.23 -15.09
N ALA A 124 -9.39 9.77 -14.93
CA ALA A 124 -8.38 10.52 -14.20
C ALA A 124 -8.13 11.84 -14.94
N PRO A 125 -8.22 13.00 -14.27
CA PRO A 125 -7.96 14.27 -14.92
C PRO A 125 -6.55 14.28 -15.49
N SER A 126 -6.44 14.42 -16.82
CA SER A 126 -5.21 14.49 -17.60
C SER A 126 -4.64 15.92 -17.60
N VAL A 127 -4.31 16.44 -16.43
CA VAL A 127 -4.29 17.92 -16.24
C VAL A 127 -2.97 18.51 -15.77
N ALA A 128 -1.94 17.68 -15.62
CA ALA A 128 -0.60 18.18 -15.32
C ALA A 128 0.23 18.53 -16.57
N ALA A 129 -0.31 18.33 -17.79
CA ALA A 129 0.42 18.57 -19.03
C ALA A 129 0.71 20.06 -19.28
N ASP A 130 -0.24 20.93 -18.95
CA ASP A 130 -0.13 22.38 -19.23
C ASP A 130 0.37 23.20 -18.03
N TYR A 131 0.62 22.55 -16.88
CA TYR A 131 1.20 23.21 -15.71
C TYR A 131 2.71 23.07 -15.72
N HIS A 132 3.42 24.20 -15.74
CA HIS A 132 4.87 24.22 -15.62
C HIS A 132 5.30 24.71 -14.23
N SER A 133 5.77 23.79 -13.39
CA SER A 133 6.33 24.15 -12.09
C SER A 133 7.63 24.94 -12.27
N PRO A 134 7.87 26.01 -11.50
CA PRO A 134 9.14 26.73 -11.49
C PRO A 134 10.32 25.87 -10.98
N TYR A 135 10.04 24.71 -10.39
CA TYR A 135 11.06 23.77 -9.93
C TYR A 135 11.23 22.57 -10.87
N ALA A 136 10.50 22.50 -11.99
CA ALA A 136 10.63 21.44 -12.97
C ALA A 136 12.10 21.31 -13.45
N GLY A 137 12.64 20.09 -13.44
CA GLY A 137 14.03 19.82 -13.84
C GLY A 137 15.11 20.27 -12.85
N THR A 138 14.75 20.98 -11.77
CA THR A 138 15.71 21.37 -10.73
C THR A 138 16.01 20.20 -9.78
N SER A 139 17.14 20.28 -9.07
CA SER A 139 17.49 19.29 -8.02
C SER A 139 16.54 19.29 -6.83
N LYS A 140 15.67 20.31 -6.69
CA LYS A 140 14.67 20.40 -5.62
C LYS A 140 13.44 19.54 -5.90
N ALA A 141 13.12 19.25 -7.16
CA ALA A 141 11.99 18.42 -7.55
C ALA A 141 12.39 16.95 -7.68
N TRP A 142 11.48 16.04 -7.31
CA TRP A 142 11.69 14.62 -7.58
C TRP A 142 11.35 14.30 -9.04
N LYS A 143 12.02 13.30 -9.62
CA LYS A 143 11.72 12.85 -10.98
C LYS A 143 10.23 12.44 -11.08
N GLY A 144 9.49 13.09 -11.97
CA GLY A 144 8.04 12.87 -12.18
C GLY A 144 7.13 13.52 -11.12
N GLU A 145 7.63 14.43 -10.30
CA GLU A 145 6.82 15.30 -9.43
C GLU A 145 6.33 16.51 -10.24
N HIS A 146 5.04 16.83 -10.15
CA HIS A 146 4.43 17.91 -10.95
C HIS A 146 4.25 19.20 -10.14
N PHE A 147 3.98 19.12 -8.84
CA PHE A 147 3.75 20.28 -7.97
C PHE A 147 4.72 20.33 -6.79
N PRO A 148 6.05 20.35 -7.02
CA PRO A 148 7.04 20.41 -5.94
C PRO A 148 6.91 21.66 -5.05
N GLU A 149 6.44 22.79 -5.58
CA GLU A 149 6.20 24.02 -4.82
C GLU A 149 5.28 23.80 -3.61
N THR A 150 4.31 22.89 -3.71
CA THR A 150 3.39 22.56 -2.62
C THR A 150 4.05 22.00 -1.36
N ARG A 151 5.30 21.53 -1.44
CA ARG A 151 6.12 21.13 -0.28
C ARG A 151 7.34 22.02 -0.03
N LEU A 152 7.67 22.93 -0.96
CA LEU A 152 8.89 23.73 -0.91
C LEU A 152 8.64 25.15 -0.39
N VAL A 153 7.53 25.77 -0.77
CA VAL A 153 7.22 27.18 -0.46
C VAL A 153 5.75 27.35 -0.13
N ARG A 154 5.37 28.47 0.50
CA ARG A 154 3.95 28.81 0.67
C ARG A 154 3.37 29.27 -0.66
N LEU A 155 2.22 28.71 -1.01
CA LEU A 155 1.46 29.11 -2.19
C LEU A 155 0.70 30.41 -1.92
N ASP A 156 0.69 31.29 -2.91
CA ASP A 156 -0.20 32.44 -2.92
C ASP A 156 -1.63 32.00 -3.28
N PHE A 157 -2.63 32.57 -2.61
CA PHE A 157 -4.02 32.18 -2.81
C PHE A 157 -4.56 32.60 -4.18
N ASN A 158 -4.16 33.77 -4.69
CA ASN A 158 -4.63 34.26 -6.00
C ASN A 158 -4.01 33.46 -7.15
N GLU A 159 -2.73 33.10 -7.04
CA GLU A 159 -2.09 32.18 -7.99
C GLU A 159 -2.80 30.83 -8.02
N VAL A 160 -3.15 30.29 -6.85
CA VAL A 160 -3.91 29.04 -6.77
C VAL A 160 -5.32 29.20 -7.33
N LEU A 161 -6.01 30.32 -7.11
CA LEU A 161 -7.35 30.56 -7.67
C LEU A 161 -7.35 30.48 -9.20
N ALA A 162 -6.31 31.00 -9.86
CA ALA A 162 -6.14 30.97 -11.30
C ALA A 162 -5.89 29.56 -11.88
N MET A 163 -5.50 28.59 -11.05
CA MET A 163 -5.37 27.19 -11.48
C MET A 163 -6.72 26.57 -11.83
N SER A 164 -6.75 25.66 -12.79
CA SER A 164 -7.93 24.86 -13.09
C SER A 164 -8.31 23.95 -11.90
N ASP A 165 -9.59 23.54 -11.79
CA ASP A 165 -10.00 22.61 -10.72
C ASP A 165 -9.14 21.35 -10.73
N SER A 166 -8.88 20.83 -11.93
CA SER A 166 -8.12 19.62 -12.13
C SER A 166 -6.66 19.77 -11.67
N GLN A 167 -6.00 20.91 -11.93
CA GLN A 167 -4.66 21.21 -11.40
C GLN A 167 -4.66 21.25 -9.87
N LYS A 168 -5.64 21.94 -9.25
CA LYS A 168 -5.81 21.97 -7.79
C LYS A 168 -6.00 20.54 -7.24
N ARG A 169 -6.78 19.71 -7.92
CA ARG A 169 -7.03 18.31 -7.53
C ARG A 169 -5.75 17.49 -7.54
N TYR A 170 -4.99 17.60 -8.63
CA TYR A 170 -3.74 16.87 -8.79
C TYR A 170 -2.74 17.28 -7.71
N ALA A 171 -2.57 18.59 -7.48
CA ALA A 171 -1.69 19.11 -6.42
C ALA A 171 -2.06 18.57 -5.02
N ILE A 172 -3.36 18.56 -4.67
CA ILE A 172 -3.85 17.98 -3.41
C ILE A 172 -3.52 16.48 -3.34
N ASN A 173 -3.83 15.73 -4.40
CA ASN A 173 -3.53 14.31 -4.45
C ASN A 173 -2.04 14.04 -4.35
N GLU A 174 -1.20 14.83 -5.01
CA GLU A 174 0.26 14.70 -4.95
C GLU A 174 0.78 14.89 -3.50
N ILE A 175 0.25 15.87 -2.75
CA ILE A 175 0.56 16.05 -1.32
C ILE A 175 0.28 14.76 -0.53
N TYR A 176 -0.87 14.13 -0.75
CA TYR A 176 -1.22 12.86 -0.10
C TYR A 176 -0.36 11.69 -0.59
N ALA A 177 -0.08 11.62 -1.89
CA ALA A 177 0.73 10.59 -2.52
C ALA A 177 2.15 10.59 -1.93
N ARG A 178 2.77 11.77 -1.78
CA ARG A 178 4.11 11.92 -1.18
C ARG A 178 4.21 11.36 0.24
N ARG A 179 3.11 11.41 1.00
CA ARG A 179 3.03 10.86 2.36
C ARG A 179 2.58 9.39 2.39
N GLY A 180 2.42 8.76 1.23
CA GLY A 180 2.10 7.35 1.06
C GLY A 180 0.62 7.03 1.25
N TYR A 181 -0.28 7.97 0.95
CA TYR A 181 -1.70 7.64 0.87
C TYR A 181 -1.96 6.63 -0.27
N LEU A 182 -2.71 5.57 0.02
CA LEU A 182 -3.13 4.60 -1.00
C LEU A 182 -4.53 4.99 -1.51
N PHE A 183 -4.58 5.60 -2.69
CA PHE A 183 -5.83 5.96 -3.36
C PHE A 183 -6.65 4.72 -3.66
N GLN A 184 -7.92 4.65 -3.25
CA GLN A 184 -8.77 3.48 -3.53
C GLN A 184 -9.13 3.38 -5.01
N GLU A 185 -9.46 4.51 -5.64
CA GLU A 185 -9.66 4.62 -7.09
C GLU A 185 -8.37 4.28 -7.85
N MET A 186 -8.46 3.33 -8.77
CA MET A 186 -7.32 2.89 -9.56
C MET A 186 -6.85 3.99 -10.50
N ALA A 187 -7.78 4.74 -11.09
CA ALA A 187 -7.46 5.85 -11.98
C ALA A 187 -6.61 6.93 -11.31
N LEU A 188 -6.94 7.36 -10.07
CA LEU A 188 -6.11 8.28 -9.30
C LEU A 188 -4.76 7.66 -8.92
N ARG A 189 -4.76 6.39 -8.55
CA ARG A 189 -3.54 5.69 -8.15
C ARG A 189 -2.53 5.61 -9.29
N LYS A 190 -2.99 5.32 -10.51
CA LYS A 190 -2.16 5.22 -11.72
C LYS A 190 -1.36 6.49 -12.00
N GLN A 191 -1.86 7.66 -11.57
CA GLN A 191 -1.14 8.94 -11.70
C GLN A 191 0.24 8.92 -11.02
N PHE A 192 0.40 8.13 -9.95
CA PHE A 192 1.60 8.14 -9.13
C PHE A 192 2.37 6.81 -9.12
N LEU A 193 1.79 5.70 -9.59
CA LEU A 193 2.42 4.36 -9.52
C LEU A 193 3.79 4.28 -10.22
N GLY A 194 4.03 5.09 -11.25
CA GLY A 194 5.32 5.17 -11.94
C GLY A 194 6.38 6.01 -11.21
N SER A 195 5.98 6.78 -10.21
CA SER A 195 6.86 7.71 -9.51
C SER A 195 7.67 7.02 -8.42
N SER A 196 8.99 7.13 -8.48
CA SER A 196 9.91 6.47 -7.51
C SER A 196 9.73 6.95 -6.06
N TRP A 197 9.15 8.13 -5.88
CA TRP A 197 8.83 8.73 -4.59
C TRP A 197 7.47 8.31 -4.03
N TYR A 198 6.56 7.78 -4.85
CA TYR A 198 5.25 7.31 -4.39
C TYR A 198 5.37 5.91 -3.78
N LYS A 199 5.27 5.84 -2.45
CA LYS A 199 5.35 4.59 -1.68
C LYS A 199 4.07 4.41 -0.85
N PRO A 200 2.98 3.92 -1.45
CA PRO A 200 1.69 3.81 -0.78
C PRO A 200 1.76 2.88 0.44
N LYS A 201 1.05 3.26 1.50
CA LYS A 201 0.98 2.57 2.79
C LYS A 201 -0.47 2.15 3.07
N PRO A 202 -0.78 0.86 2.89
CA PRO A 202 -2.12 0.32 3.11
C PRO A 202 -2.69 0.61 4.50
N GLY A 203 -4.02 0.70 4.59
CA GLY A 203 -4.74 0.87 5.86
C GLY A 203 -4.58 2.23 6.55
N ARG A 204 -4.00 3.25 5.89
CA ARG A 204 -3.94 4.63 6.43
C ARG A 204 -5.08 5.48 5.87
N SER A 205 -5.87 6.07 6.75
CA SER A 205 -6.88 7.06 6.36
C SER A 205 -6.23 8.38 5.91
N MET A 206 -6.94 9.15 5.10
CA MET A 206 -6.49 10.49 4.67
C MET A 206 -6.21 11.40 5.87
N LYS A 207 -7.03 11.35 6.93
CA LYS A 207 -6.79 12.03 8.22
C LYS A 207 -5.45 11.62 8.86
N THR A 208 -5.15 10.32 8.88
CA THR A 208 -3.89 9.81 9.42
C THR A 208 -2.72 10.33 8.60
N VAL A 209 -2.83 10.32 7.26
CA VAL A 209 -1.79 10.86 6.38
C VAL A 209 -1.61 12.37 6.57
N ALA A 210 -2.70 13.13 6.65
CA ALA A 210 -2.68 14.58 6.85
C ALA A 210 -1.95 14.98 8.15
N SER A 211 -2.04 14.16 9.20
CA SER A 211 -1.32 14.41 10.47
C SER A 211 0.20 14.42 10.30
N THR A 212 0.73 13.71 9.29
CA THR A 212 2.17 13.57 8.99
C THR A 212 2.73 14.61 8.02
N LEU A 213 1.88 15.54 7.56
CA LEU A 213 2.27 16.65 6.70
C LEU A 213 3.11 17.67 7.47
N THR A 214 4.07 18.27 6.78
CA THR A 214 4.85 19.42 7.25
C THR A 214 3.97 20.65 7.40
N ALA A 215 4.47 21.68 8.09
CA ALA A 215 3.76 22.95 8.24
C ALA A 215 3.45 23.62 6.89
N ILE A 216 4.37 23.55 5.93
CA ILE A 216 4.20 24.09 4.57
C ILE A 216 3.12 23.31 3.81
N GLU A 217 3.21 21.97 3.78
CA GLU A 217 2.20 21.16 3.09
C GLU A 217 0.81 21.30 3.72
N LYS A 218 0.70 21.44 5.05
CA LYS A 218 -0.60 21.69 5.72
C LYS A 218 -1.20 23.03 5.30
N ALA A 219 -0.39 24.09 5.28
CA ALA A 219 -0.83 25.41 4.83
C ALA A 219 -1.27 25.37 3.37
N ASN A 220 -0.46 24.79 2.49
CA ASN A 220 -0.75 24.71 1.06
C ASN A 220 -1.95 23.82 0.75
N LEU A 221 -2.13 22.72 1.49
CA LEU A 221 -3.33 21.89 1.40
C LEU A 221 -4.59 22.70 1.75
N SER A 222 -4.52 23.55 2.79
CA SER A 222 -5.61 24.46 3.14
C SER A 222 -5.89 25.47 2.03
N THR A 223 -4.84 26.12 1.48
CA THR A 223 -4.95 27.07 0.36
C THR A 223 -5.62 26.43 -0.86
N LEU A 224 -5.14 25.26 -1.28
CA LEU A 224 -5.70 24.50 -2.42
C LEU A 224 -7.16 24.11 -2.18
N THR A 225 -7.49 23.64 -0.97
CA THR A 225 -8.86 23.22 -0.64
C THR A 225 -9.81 24.41 -0.60
N ALA A 226 -9.39 25.53 -0.01
CA ALA A 226 -10.18 26.76 0.01
C ALA A 226 -10.43 27.31 -1.40
N ALA A 227 -9.39 27.35 -2.25
CA ALA A 227 -9.51 27.83 -3.63
C ALA A 227 -10.36 26.91 -4.52
N ARG A 228 -10.46 25.61 -4.20
CA ARG A 228 -11.41 24.69 -4.86
C ARG A 228 -12.85 24.94 -4.44
N ALA A 229 -13.09 25.35 -3.20
CA ALA A 229 -14.44 25.59 -2.68
C ALA A 229 -15.01 26.97 -3.08
N ALA A 230 -14.16 27.87 -3.60
CA ALA A 230 -14.52 29.20 -4.04
C ALA A 230 -14.99 29.28 -5.51
N ASN A 231 -14.83 28.19 -6.27
CA ASN A 231 -15.24 28.03 -7.67
C ASN A 231 -16.28 26.92 -7.78
#